data_AF-A0A9E5RQ08-F1
#
_entry.id   AF-A0A9E5RQ08-F1
#
_cell.length_a   1.000
_cell.length_b   1.000
_cell.length_c   1.000
_cell.angle_alpha   90.00
_cell.angle_beta   90.00
_cell.angle_gamma   90.00
#
_symmetry.space_group_name_H-M   'P 1'
#
loop_
_entity.id
_entity.type
_entity.pdbx_description
1 polymer ?
#
loop_
_entity_poly.entity_id
_entity_poly.type
_entity_poly.pdbx_seq_one_letter_code
_entity_poly.pdbx_strand_id
1 'polypeptide(L)'
;SEPEVLYRPYRLETQQGDLSIVFRDHRLSDLIGFTYGAMEPRQAASDLVGQLEAIARTLKARQSDGGTTLENPWLVTIALDGENCWEYYQQDGKPFLEALYQTLSDDPNLQLVTVAEFLDKFPATETIPAAKLHSGSWVDGSFTTWIGDPAKNRAWDLLTEARQVLANHPEATEENNPEAWEALYAAEGSDWFWWFGEGHSSNQDAMFDQLFREHLAALYQALNEPIPLNVRQPVEAHAANGDHLPRSFIHPVVDGRGDEQDWDKAGRIEIGGARGTMHRSSLVQRLWYGVDHLNFYLRLDFKAGTRPGVDIPPELHLLWFYPGRTMHNSPPPLAELPNEPPANYLFHHHLGVNLITQSTWFQEAGEHLQWYSHPSRAKAAVDSCLEVAVPWADLHTVEPDWSLQLVLILAEDGCYRNYLPEDTLVPLQVP
;
A
#
# COMPACT_ATOMS: atom_id res chain seq x y z
N SER A 1 21.32 -21.57 0.80
CA SER A 1 22.23 -20.56 1.36
C SER A 1 23.38 -21.26 2.08
N GLU A 2 24.49 -20.57 2.29
CA GLU A 2 25.59 -20.97 3.17
C GLU A 2 25.32 -20.35 4.56
N PRO A 3 24.57 -21.01 5.45
CA PRO A 3 24.14 -20.44 6.74
C PRO A 3 25.33 -20.03 7.61
N GLU A 4 26.45 -20.73 7.49
CA GLU A 4 27.69 -20.40 8.19
C GLU A 4 28.26 -19.04 7.79
N VAL A 5 27.96 -18.51 6.59
CA VAL A 5 28.39 -17.17 6.18
C VAL A 5 27.41 -16.13 6.73
N LEU A 6 26.10 -16.40 6.68
CA LEU A 6 25.09 -15.41 7.02
C LEU A 6 24.98 -15.12 8.53
N TYR A 7 25.04 -16.16 9.38
CA TYR A 7 24.67 -16.07 10.79
C TYR A 7 25.84 -15.82 11.74
N ARG A 8 26.86 -15.08 11.29
CA ARG A 8 27.99 -14.66 12.12
C ARG A 8 28.22 -13.16 12.01
N PRO A 9 28.73 -12.52 13.07
CA PRO A 9 29.20 -11.16 12.97
C PRO A 9 30.53 -11.08 12.21
N TYR A 10 30.71 -10.00 11.47
CA TYR A 10 31.91 -9.68 10.70
C TYR A 10 32.53 -8.38 11.17
N ARG A 11 33.86 -8.33 11.16
CA ARG A 11 34.63 -7.12 11.42
C ARG A 11 34.92 -6.42 10.11
N LEU A 12 34.45 -5.18 9.97
CA LEU A 12 34.80 -4.27 8.90
C LEU A 12 35.91 -3.34 9.39
N GLU A 13 37.09 -3.48 8.82
CA GLU A 13 38.23 -2.62 9.12
C GLU A 13 38.07 -1.29 8.37
N THR A 14 38.00 -0.18 9.10
CA THR A 14 37.94 1.17 8.53
C THR A 14 39.09 2.04 9.02
N GLN A 15 39.36 3.15 8.33
CA GLN A 15 40.40 4.10 8.75
C GLN A 15 40.10 4.78 10.10
N GLN A 16 38.83 4.77 10.53
CA GLN A 16 38.35 5.46 11.74
C GLN A 16 38.12 4.49 12.90
N GLY A 17 38.34 3.20 12.70
CA GLY A 17 38.10 2.14 13.68
C GLY A 17 37.33 0.96 13.09
N ASP A 18 37.40 -0.18 13.76
CA ASP A 18 36.70 -1.39 13.32
C ASP A 18 35.21 -1.31 13.66
N LEU A 19 34.37 -1.77 12.73
CA LEU A 19 32.92 -1.87 12.91
C LEU A 19 32.49 -3.34 12.88
N SER A 20 31.49 -3.69 13.70
CA SER A 20 30.85 -5.01 13.64
C SER A 20 29.63 -4.96 12.71
N ILE A 21 29.57 -5.88 11.74
CA ILE A 21 28.48 -6.04 10.78
C ILE A 21 27.79 -7.37 11.02
N VAL A 22 26.46 -7.36 10.98
CA VAL A 22 25.60 -8.55 10.97
C VAL A 22 24.68 -8.49 9.76
N PHE A 23 24.27 -9.64 9.25
CA PHE A 23 23.44 -9.71 8.04
C PHE A 23 22.03 -10.20 8.36
N ARG A 24 21.03 -9.52 7.79
CA ARG A 24 19.61 -9.87 7.88
C ARG A 24 19.35 -11.21 7.20
N ASP A 25 18.59 -12.08 7.85
CA ASP A 25 17.94 -13.20 7.18
C ASP A 25 16.70 -12.71 6.43
N HIS A 26 16.89 -12.43 5.14
CA HIS A 26 15.82 -11.93 4.27
C HIS A 26 14.57 -12.81 4.32
N ARG A 27 14.74 -14.13 4.26
CA ARG A 27 13.60 -15.06 4.17
C ARG A 27 12.80 -15.08 5.46
N LEU A 28 13.46 -15.20 6.61
CA LEU A 28 12.77 -15.23 7.91
C LEU A 28 12.07 -13.90 8.20
N SER A 29 12.73 -12.79 7.86
CA SER A 29 12.12 -11.47 8.00
C SER A 29 10.88 -11.31 7.11
N ASP A 30 10.94 -11.74 5.85
CA ASP A 30 9.80 -11.64 4.92
C ASP A 30 8.64 -12.56 5.29
N LEU A 31 8.91 -13.72 5.89
CA LEU A 31 7.84 -14.59 6.39
C LEU A 31 6.99 -13.88 7.44
N ILE A 32 7.63 -13.14 8.36
CA ILE A 32 6.92 -12.28 9.32
C ILE A 32 6.25 -11.10 8.59
N GLY A 33 6.98 -10.43 7.69
CA GLY A 33 6.49 -9.24 7.01
C GLY A 33 5.24 -9.48 6.14
N PHE A 34 5.19 -10.61 5.42
CA PHE A 34 4.26 -10.77 4.29
C PHE A 34 3.48 -12.10 4.27
N THR A 35 3.85 -13.10 5.07
CA THR A 35 3.23 -14.45 4.98
C THR A 35 2.43 -14.82 6.22
N TYR A 36 3.01 -14.65 7.40
CA TYR A 36 2.46 -15.16 8.66
C TYR A 36 1.21 -14.43 9.14
N GLY A 37 0.93 -13.21 8.66
CA GLY A 37 -0.31 -12.48 8.97
C GLY A 37 -1.58 -13.24 8.53
N ALA A 38 -1.49 -14.03 7.45
CA ALA A 38 -2.59 -14.83 6.93
C ALA A 38 -2.71 -16.24 7.57
N MET A 39 -1.84 -16.58 8.52
CA MET A 39 -1.79 -17.90 9.14
C MET A 39 -2.42 -17.91 10.54
N GLU A 40 -2.78 -19.10 11.02
CA GLU A 40 -3.14 -19.25 12.44
C GLU A 40 -1.91 -18.89 13.31
N PRO A 41 -2.06 -18.03 14.34
CA PRO A 41 -0.92 -17.49 15.08
C PRO A 41 0.05 -18.51 15.68
N ARG A 42 -0.45 -19.62 16.27
CA ARG A 42 0.43 -20.66 16.84
C ARG A 42 1.12 -21.46 15.76
N GLN A 43 0.47 -21.70 14.63
CA GLN A 43 1.07 -22.36 13.48
C GLN A 43 2.20 -21.51 12.88
N ALA A 44 2.00 -20.21 12.71
CA ALA A 44 3.03 -19.29 12.24
C ALA A 44 4.24 -19.25 13.18
N ALA A 45 4.00 -19.13 14.49
CA ALA A 45 5.07 -19.16 15.49
C ALA A 45 5.84 -20.50 15.48
N SER A 46 5.12 -21.62 15.37
CA SER A 46 5.74 -22.96 15.30
C SER A 46 6.57 -23.14 14.03
N ASP A 47 6.12 -22.61 12.90
CA ASP A 47 6.90 -22.65 11.65
C ASP A 47 8.20 -21.86 11.81
N LEU A 48 8.14 -20.61 12.30
CA LEU A 48 9.33 -19.77 12.50
C LEU A 48 10.36 -20.43 13.41
N VAL A 49 9.93 -20.97 14.56
CA VAL A 49 10.81 -21.70 15.48
C VAL A 49 11.38 -22.94 14.80
N GLY A 50 10.57 -23.71 14.07
CA GLY A 50 11.04 -24.86 13.29
C GLY A 50 12.12 -24.52 12.26
N GLN A 51 12.01 -23.35 11.62
CA GLN A 51 13.04 -22.84 10.70
C GLN A 51 14.35 -22.51 11.45
N LEU A 52 14.27 -21.84 12.61
CA LEU A 52 15.43 -21.52 13.45
C LEU A 52 16.13 -22.78 13.96
N GLU A 53 15.37 -23.78 14.40
CA GLU A 53 15.93 -25.08 14.79
C GLU A 53 16.61 -25.79 13.61
N ALA A 54 16.04 -25.72 12.41
CA ALA A 54 16.63 -26.32 11.21
C ALA A 54 17.96 -25.65 10.85
N ILE A 55 18.05 -24.32 10.99
CA ILE A 55 19.29 -23.56 10.87
C ILE A 55 20.30 -24.04 11.90
N ALA A 56 19.91 -24.11 13.17
CA ALA A 56 20.77 -24.56 14.26
C ALA A 56 21.31 -25.99 14.04
N ARG A 57 20.45 -26.93 13.62
CA ARG A 57 20.85 -28.31 13.27
C ARG A 57 21.87 -28.33 12.12
N THR A 58 21.65 -27.52 11.08
CA THR A 58 22.53 -27.44 9.91
C THR A 58 23.90 -26.90 10.29
N LEU A 59 23.93 -25.82 11.08
CA LEU A 59 25.17 -25.19 11.55
C LEU A 59 25.97 -26.14 12.45
N LYS A 60 25.31 -26.83 13.39
CA LYS A 60 25.93 -27.86 14.23
C LYS A 60 26.55 -29.00 13.39
N ALA A 61 25.87 -29.44 12.33
CA ALA A 61 26.36 -30.52 11.47
C ALA A 61 27.58 -30.12 10.60
N ARG A 62 27.79 -28.82 10.35
CA ARG A 62 28.91 -28.29 9.54
C ARG A 62 30.14 -27.91 10.36
N GLN A 63 30.06 -27.95 11.69
CA GLN A 63 31.19 -27.66 12.57
C GLN A 63 32.26 -28.75 12.46
N SER A 64 33.51 -28.34 12.28
CA SER A 64 34.66 -29.23 11.99
C SER A 64 35.21 -29.95 13.22
N ASP A 65 34.91 -29.42 14.41
CA ASP A 65 35.43 -29.81 15.73
C ASP A 65 34.41 -30.57 16.59
N GLY A 66 33.15 -30.70 16.12
CA GLY A 66 32.08 -31.41 16.83
C GLY A 66 31.59 -30.71 18.11
N GLY A 67 32.05 -29.48 18.38
CA GLY A 67 31.68 -28.69 19.56
C GLY A 67 30.38 -27.92 19.32
N THR A 68 29.32 -28.27 20.05
CA THR A 68 27.98 -27.66 19.89
C THR A 68 27.61 -26.68 21.02
N THR A 69 28.58 -26.28 21.84
CA THR A 69 28.41 -25.44 23.02
C THR A 69 28.48 -23.94 22.67
N LEU A 70 28.04 -23.10 23.61
CA LEU A 70 28.13 -21.62 23.59
C LEU A 70 29.56 -21.06 23.37
N GLU A 71 30.57 -21.88 23.09
CA GLU A 71 31.91 -21.40 22.75
C GLU A 71 31.94 -20.77 21.34
N ASN A 72 31.05 -21.20 20.43
CA ASN A 72 30.90 -20.64 19.08
C ASN A 72 29.41 -20.60 18.63
N PRO A 73 28.53 -19.83 19.30
CA PRO A 73 27.14 -19.70 18.89
C PRO A 73 27.01 -18.85 17.62
N TRP A 74 25.89 -19.03 16.93
CA TRP A 74 25.55 -18.29 15.72
C TRP A 74 24.48 -17.24 16.04
N LEU A 75 24.52 -16.11 15.33
CA LEU A 75 23.57 -15.01 15.47
C LEU A 75 22.65 -14.99 14.24
N VAL A 76 21.38 -15.34 14.43
CA VAL A 76 20.34 -15.17 13.41
C VAL A 76 19.71 -13.80 13.58
N THR A 77 19.95 -12.89 12.64
CA THR A 77 19.39 -11.53 12.67
C THR A 77 18.12 -11.46 11.83
N ILE A 78 16.98 -11.29 12.50
CA ILE A 78 15.69 -11.01 11.87
C ILE A 78 15.43 -9.51 12.06
N ALA A 79 15.50 -8.75 10.96
CA ALA A 79 15.25 -7.32 10.94
C ALA A 79 14.08 -7.00 9.99
N LEU A 80 13.15 -6.17 10.43
CA LEU A 80 11.96 -5.75 9.69
C LEU A 80 11.47 -4.41 10.25
N ASP A 81 10.65 -3.69 9.50
CA ASP A 81 9.99 -2.47 9.97
C ASP A 81 9.02 -2.78 11.12
N GLY A 82 8.94 -1.83 12.06
CA GLY A 82 8.23 -2.03 13.32
C GLY A 82 6.71 -1.89 13.21
N GLU A 83 6.21 -1.33 12.12
CA GLU A 83 4.83 -0.93 11.92
C GLU A 83 4.13 -1.70 10.79
N ASN A 84 4.87 -2.06 9.73
CA ASN A 84 4.27 -2.41 8.44
C ASN A 84 3.46 -3.71 8.41
N CYS A 85 3.79 -4.71 9.23
CA CYS A 85 3.13 -6.02 9.09
C CYS A 85 1.97 -6.23 10.07
N TRP A 86 1.91 -5.51 11.19
CA TRP A 86 1.05 -5.89 12.30
C TRP A 86 -0.44 -5.68 12.03
N GLU A 87 -0.80 -4.70 11.19
CA GLU A 87 -2.20 -4.41 10.80
C GLU A 87 -2.87 -5.57 10.02
N TYR A 88 -2.07 -6.48 9.46
CA TYR A 88 -2.51 -7.68 8.76
C TYR A 88 -2.67 -8.89 9.70
N TYR A 89 -2.17 -8.80 10.94
CA TYR A 89 -2.28 -9.87 11.92
C TYR A 89 -3.52 -9.68 12.79
N GLN A 90 -4.07 -10.81 13.26
CA GLN A 90 -5.11 -10.79 14.28
C GLN A 90 -4.64 -10.01 15.52
N GLN A 91 -5.42 -9.00 15.94
CA GLN A 91 -5.12 -8.17 17.12
C GLN A 91 -3.70 -7.58 17.08
N ASP A 92 -3.32 -7.00 15.93
CA ASP A 92 -2.03 -6.31 15.75
C ASP A 92 -0.83 -7.19 16.11
N GLY A 93 -0.89 -8.47 15.77
CA GLY A 93 0.20 -9.44 16.00
C GLY A 93 0.26 -10.04 17.40
N LYS A 94 -0.56 -9.58 18.36
CA LYS A 94 -0.45 -10.01 19.77
C LYS A 94 -0.47 -11.54 19.96
N PRO A 95 -1.42 -12.32 19.40
CA PRO A 95 -1.46 -13.77 19.61
C PRO A 95 -0.24 -14.49 19.00
N PHE A 96 0.30 -13.99 17.89
CA PHE A 96 1.49 -14.54 17.24
C PHE A 96 2.74 -14.26 18.09
N LEU A 97 2.92 -13.01 18.52
CA LEU A 97 4.04 -12.60 19.35
C LEU A 97 4.04 -13.32 20.70
N GLU A 98 2.90 -13.46 21.37
CA GLU A 98 2.78 -14.23 22.62
C GLU A 98 3.17 -15.70 22.42
N ALA A 99 2.68 -16.35 21.34
CA ALA A 99 3.03 -17.73 21.03
C ALA A 99 4.52 -17.90 20.69
N LEU A 100 5.08 -16.99 19.90
CA LEU A 100 6.48 -16.99 19.49
C LEU A 100 7.40 -16.79 20.70
N TYR A 101 7.20 -15.73 21.48
CA TYR A 101 8.05 -15.44 22.65
C TYR A 101 7.94 -16.50 23.74
N GLN A 102 6.75 -17.10 23.94
CA GLN A 102 6.62 -18.21 24.87
C GLN A 102 7.45 -19.41 24.40
N THR A 103 7.32 -19.78 23.12
CA THR A 103 8.04 -20.94 22.55
C THR A 103 9.56 -20.74 22.60
N LEU A 104 10.03 -19.54 22.25
CA LEU A 104 11.46 -19.19 22.32
C LEU A 104 11.99 -19.12 23.76
N SER A 105 11.17 -18.70 24.72
CA SER A 105 11.58 -18.68 26.14
C SER A 105 11.69 -20.08 26.75
N ASP A 106 10.91 -21.03 26.23
CA ASP A 106 10.90 -22.42 26.70
C ASP A 106 11.96 -23.31 26.01
N ASP A 107 12.57 -22.87 24.90
CA ASP A 107 13.60 -23.62 24.17
C ASP A 107 15.03 -23.31 24.71
N PRO A 108 15.73 -24.29 25.33
CA PRO A 108 17.08 -24.07 25.83
C PRO A 108 18.15 -23.93 24.74
N ASN A 109 17.84 -24.19 23.47
CA ASN A 109 18.79 -24.12 22.35
C ASN A 109 18.74 -22.80 21.58
N LEU A 110 17.69 -22.00 21.79
CA LEU A 110 17.50 -20.70 21.14
C LEU A 110 17.46 -19.63 22.22
N GLN A 111 18.31 -18.62 22.08
CA GLN A 111 18.38 -17.54 23.05
C GLN A 111 18.11 -16.20 22.36
N LEU A 112 17.11 -15.48 22.87
CA LEU A 112 16.87 -14.09 22.50
C LEU A 112 17.92 -13.19 23.15
N VAL A 113 18.62 -12.42 22.34
CA VAL A 113 19.67 -11.49 22.76
C VAL A 113 19.59 -10.23 21.91
N THR A 114 20.04 -9.12 22.47
CA THR A 114 20.38 -7.95 21.66
C THR A 114 21.70 -8.18 20.91
N VAL A 115 21.91 -7.43 19.83
CA VAL A 115 23.18 -7.48 19.08
C VAL A 115 24.36 -7.12 19.97
N ALA A 116 24.20 -6.13 20.87
CA ALA A 116 25.24 -5.73 21.82
C ALA A 116 25.60 -6.86 22.79
N GLU A 117 24.60 -7.48 23.43
CA GLU A 117 24.83 -8.60 24.37
C GLU A 117 25.53 -9.80 23.71
N PHE A 118 25.22 -10.06 22.43
CA PHE A 118 25.90 -11.10 21.67
C PHE A 118 27.36 -10.71 21.40
N LEU A 119 27.61 -9.52 20.85
CA LEU A 119 28.95 -9.06 20.46
C LEU A 119 29.90 -8.87 21.65
N ASP A 120 29.39 -8.48 22.83
CA ASP A 120 30.18 -8.37 24.05
C ASP A 120 30.76 -9.73 24.50
N LYS A 121 30.04 -10.81 24.24
CA LYS A 121 30.44 -12.19 24.56
C LYS A 121 31.19 -12.86 23.41
N PHE A 122 30.77 -12.57 22.18
CA PHE A 122 31.22 -13.21 20.94
C PHE A 122 31.58 -12.12 19.91
N PRO A 123 32.73 -11.45 20.07
CA PRO A 123 33.13 -10.38 19.18
C PRO A 123 33.37 -10.90 17.75
N ALA A 124 33.22 -10.02 16.77
CA ALA A 124 33.43 -10.37 15.37
C ALA A 124 34.89 -10.79 15.10
N THR A 125 35.07 -12.03 14.64
CA THR A 125 36.39 -12.61 14.34
C THR A 125 36.69 -12.63 12.85
N GLU A 126 35.69 -12.91 12.02
CA GLU A 126 35.82 -12.92 10.57
C GLU A 126 35.85 -11.51 10.01
N THR A 127 36.79 -11.22 9.10
CA THR A 127 36.97 -9.88 8.56
C THR A 127 36.38 -9.76 7.16
N ILE A 128 35.62 -8.68 6.91
CA ILE A 128 35.21 -8.29 5.55
C ILE A 128 36.01 -7.05 5.16
N PRO A 129 36.84 -7.13 4.11
CA PRO A 129 37.51 -5.94 3.59
C PRO A 129 36.50 -4.94 3.06
N ALA A 130 36.65 -3.65 3.38
CA ALA A 130 35.74 -2.60 2.90
C ALA A 130 35.57 -2.59 1.38
N ALA A 131 36.64 -2.87 0.63
CA ALA A 131 36.61 -2.98 -0.83
C ALA A 131 35.79 -4.16 -1.38
N LYS A 132 35.39 -5.12 -0.53
CA LYS A 132 34.54 -6.27 -0.87
C LYS A 132 33.12 -6.15 -0.36
N LEU A 133 32.83 -5.14 0.47
CA LEU A 133 31.46 -4.88 0.89
C LEU A 133 30.73 -4.20 -0.27
N HIS A 134 29.77 -4.91 -0.85
CA HIS A 134 28.98 -4.41 -1.97
C HIS A 134 28.07 -3.27 -1.51
N SER A 135 28.03 -2.17 -2.26
CA SER A 135 27.09 -1.07 -2.00
C SER A 135 25.69 -1.44 -2.44
N GLY A 136 24.71 -1.25 -1.58
CA GLY A 136 23.31 -1.50 -1.89
C GLY A 136 22.43 -1.25 -0.69
N SER A 137 21.14 -1.54 -0.84
CA SER A 137 20.17 -1.53 0.24
C SER A 137 19.55 -2.90 0.43
N TRP A 138 18.74 -3.04 1.47
CA TRP A 138 17.91 -4.21 1.65
C TRP A 138 16.77 -4.36 0.62
N VAL A 139 16.51 -3.34 -0.21
CA VAL A 139 15.58 -3.38 -1.34
C VAL A 139 16.38 -3.69 -2.61
N ASP A 140 16.15 -4.87 -3.19
CA ASP A 140 16.78 -5.35 -4.43
C ASP A 140 18.32 -5.31 -4.49
N GLY A 141 18.99 -5.12 -3.34
CA GLY A 141 20.45 -4.99 -3.30
C GLY A 141 20.98 -3.74 -4.01
N SER A 142 20.14 -2.72 -4.22
CA SER A 142 20.49 -1.53 -5.01
C SER A 142 20.00 -0.23 -4.36
N PHE A 143 20.31 0.92 -4.98
CA PHE A 143 19.85 2.25 -4.55
C PHE A 143 18.75 2.83 -5.44
N THR A 144 18.24 2.08 -6.42
CA THR A 144 17.29 2.60 -7.42
C THR A 144 16.01 3.18 -6.80
N THR A 145 15.66 2.72 -5.61
CA THR A 145 14.56 3.25 -4.80
C THR A 145 14.75 4.71 -4.41
N TRP A 146 15.99 5.23 -4.30
CA TRP A 146 16.27 6.61 -3.89
C TRP A 146 17.05 7.44 -4.92
N ILE A 147 17.56 6.84 -6.00
CA ILE A 147 18.32 7.56 -7.05
C ILE A 147 18.17 6.92 -8.43
N GLY A 148 18.25 7.73 -9.49
CA GLY A 148 18.25 7.27 -10.89
C GLY A 148 17.07 7.78 -11.70
N ASP A 149 15.93 8.02 -11.06
CA ASP A 149 14.76 8.67 -11.66
C ASP A 149 14.98 10.19 -11.83
N PRO A 150 14.49 10.83 -12.91
CA PRO A 150 14.64 12.28 -13.12
C PRO A 150 14.16 13.17 -11.96
N ALA A 151 13.05 12.83 -11.31
CA ALA A 151 12.53 13.57 -10.14
C ALA A 151 13.45 13.38 -8.93
N LYS A 152 13.86 12.13 -8.65
CA LYS A 152 14.79 11.80 -7.56
C LYS A 152 16.14 12.51 -7.76
N ASN A 153 16.68 12.51 -8.97
CA ASN A 153 17.95 13.19 -9.29
C ASN A 153 17.82 14.71 -9.12
N ARG A 154 16.70 15.30 -9.53
CA ARG A 154 16.43 16.73 -9.30
C ARG A 154 16.36 17.08 -7.81
N ALA A 155 15.73 16.24 -6.99
CA ALA A 155 15.71 16.44 -5.54
C ALA A 155 17.14 16.39 -4.95
N TRP A 156 17.98 15.46 -5.42
CA TRP A 156 19.39 15.38 -5.03
C TRP A 156 20.18 16.63 -5.43
N ASP A 157 19.93 17.18 -6.63
CA ASP A 157 20.58 18.42 -7.08
C ASP A 157 20.21 19.60 -6.16
N LEU A 158 18.93 19.77 -5.84
CA LEU A 158 18.44 20.82 -4.92
C LEU A 158 19.05 20.69 -3.52
N LEU A 159 19.10 19.47 -2.97
CA LEU A 159 19.69 19.21 -1.66
C LEU A 159 21.21 19.47 -1.66
N THR A 160 21.90 19.09 -2.73
CA THR A 160 23.34 19.33 -2.91
C THR A 160 23.65 20.82 -2.96
N GLU A 161 22.87 21.61 -3.71
CA GLU A 161 23.00 23.07 -3.76
C GLU A 161 22.81 23.69 -2.37
N ALA A 162 21.77 23.29 -1.64
CA ALA A 162 21.49 23.81 -0.31
C ALA A 162 22.58 23.47 0.71
N ARG A 163 23.12 22.25 0.66
CA ARG A 163 24.26 21.82 1.48
C ARG A 163 25.54 22.61 1.15
N GLN A 164 25.78 22.94 -0.11
CA GLN A 164 26.91 23.77 -0.52
C GLN A 164 26.77 25.22 -0.03
N VAL A 165 25.55 25.74 0.04
CA VAL A 165 25.27 27.06 0.62
C VAL A 165 25.59 27.05 2.10
N LEU A 166 25.09 26.08 2.88
CA LEU A 166 25.45 25.95 4.30
C LEU A 166 26.98 25.84 4.50
N ALA A 167 27.67 25.08 3.66
CA ALA A 167 29.14 24.95 3.73
C ALA A 167 29.89 26.29 3.49
N ASN A 168 29.28 27.26 2.82
CA ASN A 168 29.83 28.60 2.65
C ASN A 168 29.60 29.53 3.86
N HIS A 169 28.81 29.08 4.85
CA HIS A 169 28.55 29.76 6.13
C HIS A 169 29.17 28.98 7.30
N PRO A 170 30.52 28.95 7.43
CA PRO A 170 31.18 28.21 8.51
C PRO A 170 30.82 28.71 9.92
N GLU A 171 30.30 29.93 10.04
CA GLU A 171 29.78 30.49 11.29
C GLU A 171 28.46 29.86 11.75
N ALA A 172 27.67 29.33 10.80
CA ALA A 172 26.40 28.65 11.06
C ALA A 172 26.68 27.20 11.48
N THR A 173 27.18 27.02 12.70
CA THR A 173 27.37 25.71 13.31
C THR A 173 26.05 25.17 13.88
N GLU A 174 25.97 23.87 14.16
CA GLU A 174 24.81 23.27 14.83
C GLU A 174 24.44 23.98 16.14
N GLU A 175 25.42 24.54 16.84
CA GLU A 175 25.23 25.26 18.10
C GLU A 175 24.77 26.72 17.90
N ASN A 176 25.32 27.41 16.88
CA ASN A 176 25.08 28.84 16.69
C ASN A 176 23.90 29.14 15.74
N ASN A 177 23.52 28.18 14.90
CA ASN A 177 22.36 28.27 14.00
C ASN A 177 21.67 26.89 13.88
N PRO A 178 21.08 26.40 14.98
CA PRO A 178 20.44 25.08 15.00
C PRO A 178 19.30 24.97 13.97
N GLU A 179 18.60 26.07 13.67
CA GLU A 179 17.49 26.06 12.71
C GLU A 179 17.95 25.70 11.29
N ALA A 180 19.11 26.17 10.86
CA ALA A 180 19.68 25.81 9.55
C ALA A 180 19.99 24.30 9.47
N TRP A 181 20.57 23.74 10.53
CA TRP A 181 20.93 22.32 10.58
C TRP A 181 19.72 21.41 10.71
N GLU A 182 18.73 21.78 11.53
CA GLU A 182 17.46 21.05 11.62
C GLU A 182 16.74 21.02 10.27
N ALA A 183 16.69 22.14 9.56
CA ALA A 183 16.12 22.21 8.22
C ALA A 183 16.88 21.34 7.21
N LEU A 184 18.22 21.33 7.25
CA LEU A 184 19.03 20.46 6.41
C LEU A 184 18.77 18.98 6.73
N TYR A 185 18.81 18.59 8.00
CA TYR A 185 18.60 17.20 8.41
C TYR A 185 17.20 16.70 8.07
N ALA A 186 16.18 17.55 8.20
CA ALA A 186 14.83 17.22 7.75
C ALA A 186 14.80 17.01 6.21
N ALA A 187 15.49 17.84 5.43
CA ALA A 187 15.57 17.68 3.97
C ALA A 187 16.41 16.47 3.52
N GLU A 188 17.36 16.00 4.34
CA GLU A 188 18.17 14.80 4.08
C GLU A 188 17.41 13.47 4.35
N GLY A 189 16.15 13.53 4.82
CA GLY A 189 15.29 12.36 5.03
C GLY A 189 15.11 11.52 3.76
N SER A 190 15.36 10.20 3.85
CA SER A 190 15.25 9.31 2.69
C SER A 190 13.83 9.14 2.18
N ASP A 191 12.82 9.37 3.02
CA ASP A 191 11.39 9.28 2.70
C ASP A 191 11.00 10.16 1.52
N TRP A 192 11.58 11.37 1.39
CA TRP A 192 11.32 12.23 0.24
C TRP A 192 11.64 11.51 -1.08
N PHE A 193 12.80 10.85 -1.12
CA PHE A 193 13.30 10.14 -2.30
C PHE A 193 12.59 8.81 -2.52
N TRP A 194 11.97 8.23 -1.48
CA TRP A 194 11.10 7.07 -1.61
C TRP A 194 9.82 7.42 -2.39
N TRP A 195 9.24 8.60 -2.13
CA TRP A 195 8.00 9.06 -2.77
C TRP A 195 8.18 9.70 -4.15
N PHE A 196 9.35 10.30 -4.43
CA PHE A 196 9.56 10.97 -5.72
C PHE A 196 9.72 10.02 -6.90
N GLY A 197 9.17 10.40 -8.06
CA GLY A 197 9.37 9.71 -9.32
C GLY A 197 8.62 8.38 -9.44
N GLU A 198 8.99 7.55 -10.41
CA GLU A 198 8.27 6.27 -10.61
C GLU A 198 8.56 5.26 -9.48
N GLY A 199 7.53 4.48 -9.11
CA GLY A 199 7.64 3.33 -8.21
C GLY A 199 6.63 3.33 -7.07
N HIS A 200 6.69 4.35 -6.20
CA HIS A 200 5.83 4.49 -5.03
C HIS A 200 5.10 5.83 -5.06
N SER A 201 3.91 5.89 -4.48
CA SER A 201 3.15 7.13 -4.32
C SER A 201 2.57 7.15 -2.91
N SER A 202 2.59 8.32 -2.30
CA SER A 202 1.96 8.60 -1.00
C SER A 202 0.48 9.01 -1.15
N ASN A 203 -0.01 9.16 -2.39
CA ASN A 203 -1.26 9.82 -2.75
C ASN A 203 -1.41 11.28 -2.25
N GLN A 204 -0.37 11.80 -1.59
CA GLN A 204 -0.17 13.18 -1.18
C GLN A 204 1.17 13.70 -1.71
N ASP A 205 1.59 13.22 -2.88
CA ASP A 205 2.94 13.49 -3.44
C ASP A 205 3.22 14.99 -3.56
N ALA A 206 2.19 15.78 -3.92
CA ALA A 206 2.28 17.23 -3.95
C ALA A 206 2.59 17.86 -2.58
N MET A 207 2.05 17.27 -1.50
CA MET A 207 2.29 17.72 -0.13
C MET A 207 3.69 17.31 0.34
N PHE A 208 4.11 16.06 0.11
CA PHE A 208 5.47 15.62 0.43
C PHE A 208 6.53 16.41 -0.34
N ASP A 209 6.30 16.66 -1.63
CA ASP A 209 7.11 17.55 -2.45
C ASP A 209 7.21 18.96 -1.87
N GLN A 210 6.07 19.52 -1.44
CA GLN A 210 6.03 20.83 -0.82
C GLN A 210 6.81 20.87 0.49
N LEU A 211 6.62 19.89 1.37
CA LEU A 211 7.31 19.80 2.66
C LEU A 211 8.84 19.69 2.47
N PHE A 212 9.29 18.83 1.55
CA PHE A 212 10.71 18.74 1.18
C PHE A 212 11.28 20.11 0.78
N ARG A 213 10.58 20.83 -0.11
CA ARG A 213 11.02 22.16 -0.56
C ARG A 213 10.92 23.22 0.53
N GLU A 214 9.97 23.11 1.46
CA GLU A 214 9.85 24.00 2.62
C GLU A 214 11.04 23.83 3.57
N HIS A 215 11.53 22.60 3.80
CA HIS A 215 12.77 22.37 4.55
C HIS A 215 13.99 23.01 3.86
N LEU A 216 14.12 22.83 2.54
CA LEU A 216 15.18 23.52 1.79
C LEU A 216 15.05 25.05 1.92
N ALA A 217 13.84 25.60 1.75
CA ALA A 217 13.60 27.03 1.87
C ALA A 217 13.89 27.57 3.28
N ALA A 218 13.57 26.80 4.33
CA ALA A 218 13.86 27.13 5.72
C ALA A 218 15.37 27.24 5.97
N LEU A 219 16.17 26.34 5.39
CA LEU A 219 17.63 26.42 5.45
C LEU A 219 18.15 27.74 4.85
N TYR A 220 17.71 28.12 3.65
CA TYR A 220 18.09 29.42 3.04
C TYR A 220 17.68 30.60 3.93
N GLN A 221 16.47 30.57 4.50
CA GLN A 221 15.98 31.62 5.39
C GLN A 221 16.83 31.73 6.67
N ALA A 222 17.17 30.61 7.30
CA ALA A 222 17.98 30.57 8.51
C ALA A 222 19.41 31.11 8.28
N LEU A 223 19.93 30.98 7.06
CA LEU A 223 21.21 31.56 6.64
C LEU A 223 21.11 33.02 6.15
N ASN A 224 19.90 33.59 6.11
CA ASN A 224 19.63 34.90 5.51
C ASN A 224 20.00 34.99 4.01
N GLU A 225 19.97 33.87 3.31
CA GLU A 225 20.20 33.76 1.87
C GLU A 225 18.87 33.85 1.09
N PRO A 226 18.85 34.37 -0.15
CA PRO A 226 17.65 34.40 -0.95
C PRO A 226 17.28 32.98 -1.40
N ILE A 227 16.02 32.58 -1.16
CA ILE A 227 15.52 31.27 -1.60
C ILE A 227 15.57 31.19 -3.14
N PRO A 228 16.32 30.24 -3.71
CA PRO A 228 16.40 30.04 -5.16
C PRO A 228 15.04 29.74 -5.80
N LEU A 229 14.84 30.17 -7.05
CA LEU A 229 13.56 30.00 -7.74
C LEU A 229 13.23 28.52 -8.01
N ASN A 230 14.25 27.70 -8.29
CA ASN A 230 14.12 26.25 -8.48
C ASN A 230 13.57 25.53 -7.23
N VAL A 231 13.93 25.98 -6.02
CA VAL A 231 13.38 25.47 -4.75
C VAL A 231 11.89 25.82 -4.57
N ARG A 232 11.38 26.85 -5.26
CA ARG A 232 9.95 27.19 -5.22
C ARG A 232 9.11 26.43 -6.24
N GLN A 233 9.74 25.68 -7.14
CA GLN A 233 9.07 24.89 -8.14
C GLN A 233 8.99 23.44 -7.66
N PRO A 234 7.85 22.75 -7.85
CA PRO A 234 7.74 21.33 -7.58
C PRO A 234 8.90 20.53 -8.18
N VAL A 235 9.37 19.52 -7.45
CA VAL A 235 10.39 18.59 -7.92
C VAL A 235 9.86 17.82 -9.12
N GLU A 236 8.60 17.40 -9.08
CA GLU A 236 7.93 16.77 -10.20
C GLU A 236 6.51 17.29 -10.45
N ALA A 237 5.96 16.92 -11.59
CA ALA A 237 4.61 17.28 -11.96
C ALA A 237 3.62 16.38 -11.21
N HIS A 238 3.11 16.88 -10.09
CA HIS A 238 1.99 16.29 -9.38
C HIS A 238 0.70 16.57 -10.15
N ALA A 239 0.49 15.89 -11.27
CA ALA A 239 -0.83 15.89 -11.87
C ALA A 239 -1.78 15.29 -10.82
N ALA A 240 -2.80 16.05 -10.41
CA ALA A 240 -3.96 15.42 -9.78
C ALA A 240 -4.38 14.29 -10.72
N ASN A 241 -4.33 13.05 -10.25
CA ASN A 241 -4.84 11.89 -10.99
C ASN A 241 -6.35 12.12 -11.15
N GLY A 242 -6.73 12.93 -12.14
CA GLY A 242 -8.11 13.16 -12.53
C GLY A 242 -8.66 11.92 -13.20
N ASP A 243 -9.84 12.05 -13.80
CA ASP A 243 -10.52 10.92 -14.40
C ASP A 243 -9.63 10.20 -15.43
N HIS A 244 -9.44 8.90 -15.25
CA HIS A 244 -8.72 8.06 -16.21
C HIS A 244 -9.33 6.66 -16.29
N LEU A 245 -9.15 6.04 -17.45
CA LEU A 245 -9.55 4.65 -17.68
C LEU A 245 -8.60 3.68 -16.95
N PRO A 246 -9.02 2.42 -16.71
CA PRO A 246 -8.15 1.38 -16.20
C PRO A 246 -6.96 1.17 -17.13
N ARG A 247 -5.76 1.02 -16.54
CA ARG A 247 -4.49 0.90 -17.27
C ARG A 247 -4.08 -0.56 -17.50
N SER A 248 -4.49 -1.47 -16.61
CA SER A 248 -4.21 -2.90 -16.66
C SER A 248 -5.23 -3.66 -15.79
N PHE A 249 -5.08 -4.98 -15.70
CA PHE A 249 -5.81 -5.79 -14.72
C PHE A 249 -5.42 -5.46 -13.29
N ILE A 250 -6.40 -5.61 -12.38
CA ILE A 250 -6.26 -5.43 -10.93
C ILE A 250 -6.76 -6.67 -10.20
N HIS A 251 -6.19 -6.96 -9.03
CA HIS A 251 -6.53 -8.14 -8.23
C HIS A 251 -6.75 -7.79 -6.75
N PRO A 252 -7.66 -6.85 -6.44
CA PRO A 252 -7.80 -6.34 -5.08
C PRO A 252 -8.38 -7.39 -4.14
N VAL A 253 -7.92 -7.38 -2.89
CA VAL A 253 -8.58 -8.08 -1.80
C VAL A 253 -9.80 -7.27 -1.36
N VAL A 254 -11.00 -7.83 -1.51
CA VAL A 254 -12.26 -7.16 -1.12
C VAL A 254 -12.46 -7.27 0.40
N ASP A 255 -11.95 -6.31 1.15
CA ASP A 255 -12.02 -6.25 2.62
C ASP A 255 -12.57 -4.91 3.17
N GLY A 256 -12.79 -3.92 2.29
CA GLY A 256 -13.34 -2.61 2.63
C GLY A 256 -12.29 -1.60 3.10
N ARG A 257 -11.00 -1.95 3.12
CA ARG A 257 -9.90 -1.05 3.50
C ARG A 257 -9.36 -0.27 2.31
N GLY A 258 -9.37 -0.89 1.13
CA GLY A 258 -8.92 -0.27 -0.11
C GLY A 258 -7.41 -0.02 -0.12
N ASP A 259 -6.62 -1.09 -0.10
CA ASP A 259 -5.16 -1.01 -0.31
C ASP A 259 -4.87 -0.29 -1.62
N GLU A 260 -4.04 0.75 -1.58
CA GLU A 260 -3.78 1.59 -2.75
C GLU A 260 -2.91 0.86 -3.80
N GLN A 261 -2.10 -0.13 -3.41
CA GLN A 261 -1.32 -0.95 -4.35
C GLN A 261 -2.22 -1.87 -5.17
N ASP A 262 -3.25 -2.43 -4.55
CA ASP A 262 -4.22 -3.33 -5.19
C ASP A 262 -5.04 -2.64 -6.30
N TRP A 263 -5.15 -1.30 -6.23
CA TRP A 263 -5.94 -0.47 -7.12
C TRP A 263 -5.10 0.45 -8.03
N ASP A 264 -3.77 0.31 -8.04
CA ASP A 264 -2.85 1.24 -8.73
C ASP A 264 -3.05 1.32 -10.26
N LYS A 265 -3.54 0.23 -10.89
CA LYS A 265 -3.86 0.15 -12.33
C LYS A 265 -5.35 0.33 -12.63
N ALA A 266 -6.19 0.57 -11.63
CA ALA A 266 -7.62 0.78 -11.81
C ALA A 266 -7.90 2.09 -12.57
N GLY A 267 -9.10 2.21 -13.14
CA GLY A 267 -9.65 3.47 -13.59
C GLY A 267 -10.15 4.27 -12.39
N ARG A 268 -10.16 5.59 -12.52
CA ARG A 268 -10.56 6.53 -11.47
C ARG A 268 -11.51 7.58 -12.02
N ILE A 269 -12.52 7.93 -11.24
CA ILE A 269 -13.46 9.04 -11.50
C ILE A 269 -13.59 9.85 -10.21
N GLU A 270 -13.33 11.15 -10.27
CA GLU A 270 -13.55 12.08 -9.15
C GLU A 270 -15.04 12.44 -9.04
N ILE A 271 -15.59 12.31 -7.83
CA ILE A 271 -16.99 12.60 -7.55
C ILE A 271 -17.08 13.94 -6.81
N GLY A 272 -17.77 14.91 -7.42
CA GLY A 272 -17.95 16.26 -6.87
C GLY A 272 -16.82 17.25 -7.17
N GLY A 273 -15.96 16.95 -8.15
CA GLY A 273 -14.75 17.73 -8.47
C GLY A 273 -14.76 18.57 -9.77
N ALA A 274 -15.78 18.50 -10.63
CA ALA A 274 -15.72 19.16 -11.94
C ALA A 274 -16.90 20.10 -12.25
N ARG A 275 -16.59 21.41 -12.26
CA ARG A 275 -17.29 22.55 -12.94
C ARG A 275 -18.40 23.30 -12.17
N GLY A 276 -18.01 24.27 -11.33
CA GLY A 276 -18.85 25.45 -11.06
C GLY A 276 -18.70 26.09 -9.68
N THR A 277 -18.92 27.40 -9.60
CA THR A 277 -18.82 28.26 -8.39
C THR A 277 -19.85 27.98 -7.28
N MET A 278 -20.59 26.88 -7.33
CA MET A 278 -21.51 26.41 -6.30
C MET A 278 -21.55 24.88 -6.34
N HIS A 279 -20.79 24.16 -5.50
CA HIS A 279 -21.00 22.71 -5.35
C HIS A 279 -21.05 22.27 -3.89
N ARG A 280 -22.06 21.43 -3.60
CA ARG A 280 -22.23 20.69 -2.36
C ARG A 280 -21.12 19.64 -2.27
N SER A 281 -20.44 19.55 -1.14
CA SER A 281 -19.48 18.48 -0.88
C SER A 281 -20.20 17.13 -0.93
N SER A 282 -19.89 16.27 -1.91
CA SER A 282 -20.31 14.87 -1.90
C SER A 282 -19.60 14.12 -0.76
N LEU A 283 -20.31 13.19 -0.12
CA LEU A 283 -19.72 12.30 0.89
C LEU A 283 -18.97 11.12 0.26
N VAL A 284 -19.30 10.79 -0.99
CA VAL A 284 -18.49 9.90 -1.84
C VAL A 284 -17.55 10.77 -2.65
N GLN A 285 -16.24 10.56 -2.51
CA GLN A 285 -15.22 11.43 -3.10
C GLN A 285 -14.70 10.87 -4.42
N ARG A 286 -14.56 9.55 -4.53
CA ARG A 286 -13.94 8.90 -5.69
C ARG A 286 -14.58 7.57 -5.98
N LEU A 287 -14.59 7.21 -7.26
CA LEU A 287 -14.91 5.89 -7.75
C LEU A 287 -13.69 5.31 -8.46
N TRP A 288 -13.29 4.12 -8.03
CA TRP A 288 -12.31 3.29 -8.71
C TRP A 288 -13.00 2.09 -9.35
N TYR A 289 -12.48 1.66 -10.49
CA TYR A 289 -13.06 0.54 -11.23
C TYR A 289 -12.00 -0.18 -12.05
N GLY A 290 -12.13 -1.49 -12.21
CA GLY A 290 -11.19 -2.27 -13.01
C GLY A 290 -11.65 -3.70 -13.17
N VAL A 291 -10.84 -4.51 -13.84
CA VAL A 291 -11.19 -5.89 -14.16
C VAL A 291 -9.99 -6.81 -14.01
N ASP A 292 -10.24 -8.09 -13.83
CA ASP A 292 -9.34 -9.18 -14.21
C ASP A 292 -10.13 -10.26 -14.95
N HIS A 293 -9.49 -11.38 -15.27
CA HIS A 293 -10.14 -12.50 -15.96
C HIS A 293 -11.30 -13.17 -15.20
N LEU A 294 -11.45 -12.90 -13.90
CA LEU A 294 -12.44 -13.55 -13.03
C LEU A 294 -13.58 -12.61 -12.65
N ASN A 295 -13.29 -11.34 -12.40
CA ASN A 295 -14.24 -10.36 -11.90
C ASN A 295 -14.04 -8.98 -12.53
N PHE A 296 -15.08 -8.14 -12.47
CA PHE A 296 -14.87 -6.70 -12.39
C PHE A 296 -15.01 -6.21 -10.96
N TYR A 297 -14.36 -5.10 -10.68
CA TYR A 297 -14.23 -4.51 -9.35
C TYR A 297 -14.66 -3.05 -9.36
N LEU A 298 -15.26 -2.62 -8.25
CA LEU A 298 -15.61 -1.23 -7.99
C LEU A 298 -15.20 -0.88 -6.57
N ARG A 299 -14.69 0.34 -6.36
CA ARG A 299 -14.41 0.88 -5.03
C ARG A 299 -14.90 2.31 -4.90
N LEU A 300 -15.59 2.62 -3.80
CA LEU A 300 -16.03 3.97 -3.47
C LEU A 300 -15.30 4.48 -2.23
N ASP A 301 -14.55 5.57 -2.41
CA ASP A 301 -13.90 6.25 -1.30
C ASP A 301 -14.88 7.24 -0.66
N PHE A 302 -15.06 7.11 0.65
CA PHE A 302 -15.89 8.03 1.42
C PHE A 302 -15.03 9.13 2.06
N LYS A 303 -15.65 10.28 2.31
CA LYS A 303 -15.03 11.31 3.13
C LYS A 303 -14.77 10.76 4.54
N ALA A 304 -13.60 11.04 5.10
CA ALA A 304 -13.23 10.57 6.44
C ALA A 304 -14.32 10.83 7.49
N GLY A 305 -14.68 9.79 8.25
CA GLY A 305 -15.72 9.83 9.28
C GLY A 305 -17.15 9.63 8.79
N THR A 306 -17.36 9.43 7.48
CA THR A 306 -18.68 9.12 6.90
C THR A 306 -19.12 7.71 7.29
N ARG A 307 -20.38 7.54 7.72
CA ARG A 307 -20.95 6.24 8.09
C ARG A 307 -22.09 5.85 7.15
N PRO A 308 -21.96 4.75 6.39
CA PRO A 308 -23.07 4.20 5.60
C PRO A 308 -24.29 3.87 6.48
N GLY A 309 -25.49 4.18 5.99
CA GLY A 309 -26.74 4.05 6.73
C GLY A 309 -27.06 5.19 7.71
N VAL A 310 -26.13 6.13 7.91
CA VAL A 310 -26.36 7.34 8.72
C VAL A 310 -26.17 8.59 7.87
N ASP A 311 -25.00 8.70 7.23
CA ASP A 311 -24.61 9.87 6.45
C ASP A 311 -24.83 9.64 4.94
N ILE A 312 -24.70 8.38 4.49
CA ILE A 312 -24.98 7.92 3.12
C ILE A 312 -26.16 6.93 3.18
N PRO A 313 -27.07 6.91 2.18
CA PRO A 313 -28.14 5.92 2.10
C PRO A 313 -27.62 4.48 2.24
N PRO A 314 -28.38 3.57 2.89
CA PRO A 314 -27.92 2.22 3.23
C PRO A 314 -27.84 1.26 2.04
N GLU A 315 -28.44 1.60 0.90
CA GLU A 315 -28.50 0.72 -0.27
C GLU A 315 -27.73 1.33 -1.44
N LEU A 316 -26.89 0.52 -2.08
CA LEU A 316 -26.24 0.83 -3.34
C LEU A 316 -26.70 -0.15 -4.41
N HIS A 317 -27.15 0.37 -5.54
CA HIS A 317 -27.61 -0.38 -6.69
C HIS A 317 -26.67 -0.17 -7.87
N LEU A 318 -25.99 -1.22 -8.28
CA LEU A 318 -25.17 -1.27 -9.48
C LEU A 318 -26.05 -1.77 -10.63
N LEU A 319 -26.25 -0.94 -11.65
CA LEU A 319 -27.11 -1.24 -12.79
C LEU A 319 -26.33 -1.06 -14.08
N TRP A 320 -26.33 -2.05 -14.96
CA TRP A 320 -25.59 -1.96 -16.23
C TRP A 320 -26.30 -2.60 -17.41
N PHE A 321 -25.90 -2.15 -18.59
CA PHE A 321 -26.35 -2.65 -19.89
C PHE A 321 -25.17 -2.80 -20.85
N TYR A 322 -25.41 -3.47 -21.98
CA TYR A 322 -24.40 -3.76 -23.00
C TYR A 322 -24.73 -2.99 -24.29
N PRO A 323 -24.02 -1.89 -24.60
CA PRO A 323 -24.28 -1.10 -25.79
C PRO A 323 -24.21 -1.95 -27.08
N GLY A 324 -25.20 -1.77 -27.96
CA GLY A 324 -25.26 -2.46 -29.25
C GLY A 324 -25.61 -3.96 -29.18
N ARG A 325 -25.94 -4.50 -27.99
CA ARG A 325 -26.40 -5.88 -27.81
C ARG A 325 -27.91 -5.92 -27.58
N THR A 326 -28.58 -6.87 -28.21
CA THR A 326 -30.02 -7.10 -28.01
C THR A 326 -30.22 -8.01 -26.80
N MET A 327 -30.71 -7.42 -25.72
CA MET A 327 -30.95 -8.09 -24.43
C MET A 327 -32.32 -7.66 -23.90
N HIS A 328 -32.89 -8.42 -22.97
CA HIS A 328 -34.01 -7.93 -22.17
C HIS A 328 -33.50 -6.84 -21.23
N ASN A 329 -34.13 -5.66 -21.21
CA ASN A 329 -33.73 -4.59 -20.29
C ASN A 329 -34.95 -4.10 -19.51
N SER A 330 -34.74 -3.77 -18.24
CA SER A 330 -35.78 -3.32 -17.30
C SER A 330 -35.36 -2.00 -16.63
N PRO A 331 -36.30 -1.13 -16.23
CA PRO A 331 -35.96 0.08 -15.47
C PRO A 331 -35.40 -0.29 -14.10
N PRO A 332 -34.64 0.60 -13.43
CA PRO A 332 -34.16 0.35 -12.07
C PRO A 332 -35.33 -0.05 -11.14
N PRO A 333 -35.19 -1.07 -10.29
CA PRO A 333 -36.26 -1.55 -9.41
C PRO A 333 -36.40 -0.65 -8.16
N LEU A 334 -36.54 0.66 -8.37
CA LEU A 334 -36.57 1.69 -7.33
C LEU A 334 -37.76 2.64 -7.53
N ALA A 335 -38.31 3.15 -6.43
CA ALA A 335 -39.30 4.21 -6.43
C ALA A 335 -38.64 5.60 -6.56
N GLU A 336 -39.43 6.61 -6.92
CA GLU A 336 -39.00 8.02 -6.98
C GLU A 336 -37.84 8.33 -7.94
N LEU A 337 -37.64 7.48 -8.95
CA LEU A 337 -36.64 7.71 -9.99
C LEU A 337 -36.93 9.00 -10.78
N PRO A 338 -35.93 9.87 -10.98
CA PRO A 338 -36.10 11.04 -11.81
C PRO A 338 -36.20 10.61 -13.28
N ASN A 339 -37.02 11.33 -14.06
CA ASN A 339 -37.14 11.10 -15.50
C ASN A 339 -36.03 11.84 -16.27
N GLU A 340 -34.78 11.53 -15.95
CA GLU A 340 -33.60 12.09 -16.60
C GLU A 340 -32.50 11.03 -16.76
N PRO A 341 -31.65 11.13 -17.79
CA PRO A 341 -30.49 10.26 -17.94
C PRO A 341 -29.49 10.43 -16.79
N PRO A 342 -28.76 9.37 -16.38
CA PRO A 342 -28.95 7.97 -16.78
C PRO A 342 -30.02 7.23 -15.97
N ALA A 343 -30.66 7.87 -14.98
CA ALA A 343 -31.62 7.21 -14.08
C ALA A 343 -32.87 6.65 -14.79
N ASN A 344 -33.26 7.22 -15.94
CA ASN A 344 -34.39 6.74 -16.74
C ASN A 344 -34.01 5.71 -17.84
N TYR A 345 -32.78 5.20 -17.84
CA TYR A 345 -32.36 4.15 -18.76
C TYR A 345 -32.93 2.78 -18.38
N LEU A 346 -32.80 1.82 -19.30
CA LEU A 346 -33.12 0.41 -19.05
C LEU A 346 -31.83 -0.38 -18.94
N PHE A 347 -31.78 -1.31 -18.00
CA PHE A 347 -30.59 -2.08 -17.63
C PHE A 347 -30.84 -3.57 -17.75
N HIS A 348 -29.80 -4.35 -18.05
CA HIS A 348 -29.91 -5.80 -18.15
C HIS A 348 -29.62 -6.49 -16.82
N HIS A 349 -28.61 -6.02 -16.09
CA HIS A 349 -28.19 -6.61 -14.83
C HIS A 349 -28.29 -5.58 -13.70
N HIS A 350 -28.56 -6.11 -12.51
CA HIS A 350 -28.68 -5.37 -11.28
C HIS A 350 -28.00 -6.14 -10.15
N LEU A 351 -27.06 -5.48 -9.47
CA LEU A 351 -26.50 -5.95 -8.21
C LEU A 351 -26.80 -4.90 -7.13
N GLY A 352 -27.64 -5.26 -6.17
CA GLY A 352 -27.87 -4.46 -4.99
C GLY A 352 -26.93 -4.88 -3.85
N VAL A 353 -26.50 -3.89 -3.08
CA VAL A 353 -25.61 -4.03 -1.93
C VAL A 353 -26.20 -3.24 -0.77
N ASN A 354 -26.41 -3.89 0.37
CA ASN A 354 -26.72 -3.19 1.60
C ASN A 354 -25.41 -2.84 2.31
N LEU A 355 -25.11 -1.56 2.47
CA LEU A 355 -23.84 -1.06 2.98
C LEU A 355 -23.65 -1.29 4.48
N ILE A 356 -24.73 -1.59 5.22
CA ILE A 356 -24.67 -1.87 6.66
C ILE A 356 -24.43 -3.37 6.89
N THR A 357 -25.20 -4.22 6.24
CA THR A 357 -25.13 -5.69 6.41
C THR A 357 -24.11 -6.34 5.48
N GLN A 358 -23.59 -5.59 4.50
CA GLN A 358 -22.72 -6.06 3.41
C GLN A 358 -23.34 -7.19 2.57
N SER A 359 -24.67 -7.37 2.65
CA SER A 359 -25.38 -8.39 1.89
C SER A 359 -25.62 -7.94 0.45
N THR A 360 -25.46 -8.86 -0.49
CA THR A 360 -25.67 -8.63 -1.92
C THR A 360 -26.88 -9.39 -2.44
N TRP A 361 -27.56 -8.84 -3.46
CA TRP A 361 -28.57 -9.55 -4.23
C TRP A 361 -28.44 -9.22 -5.70
N PHE A 362 -28.52 -10.25 -6.54
CA PHE A 362 -28.29 -10.13 -7.99
C PHE A 362 -29.56 -10.46 -8.76
N GLN A 363 -29.84 -9.67 -9.79
CA GLN A 363 -31.01 -9.82 -10.65
C GLN A 363 -30.67 -9.59 -12.12
N GLU A 364 -31.38 -10.31 -12.98
CA GLU A 364 -31.32 -10.18 -14.43
C GLU A 364 -32.68 -9.72 -14.95
N ALA A 365 -32.67 -8.83 -15.95
CA ALA A 365 -33.86 -8.35 -16.61
C ALA A 365 -34.39 -9.42 -17.58
N GLY A 366 -35.70 -9.69 -17.52
CA GLY A 366 -36.37 -10.63 -18.42
C GLY A 366 -37.52 -9.99 -19.19
N GLU A 367 -38.47 -10.83 -19.61
CA GLU A 367 -39.63 -10.38 -20.37
C GLU A 367 -40.50 -9.39 -19.56
N HIS A 368 -41.23 -8.54 -20.27
CA HIS A 368 -42.21 -7.61 -19.68
C HIS A 368 -41.63 -6.62 -18.64
N LEU A 369 -40.37 -6.22 -18.81
CA LEU A 369 -39.68 -5.26 -17.94
C LEU A 369 -39.61 -5.73 -16.47
N GLN A 370 -39.53 -7.04 -16.25
CA GLN A 370 -39.44 -7.64 -14.92
C GLN A 370 -37.99 -7.98 -14.56
N TRP A 371 -37.72 -8.03 -13.26
CA TRP A 371 -36.45 -8.47 -12.69
C TRP A 371 -36.59 -9.87 -12.09
N TYR A 372 -35.62 -10.75 -12.38
CA TYR A 372 -35.57 -12.11 -11.89
C TYR A 372 -34.32 -12.30 -11.04
N SER A 373 -34.47 -12.84 -9.83
CA SER A 373 -33.33 -13.03 -8.93
C SER A 373 -32.50 -14.25 -9.33
N HIS A 374 -31.18 -14.09 -9.32
CA HIS A 374 -30.21 -15.13 -9.63
C HIS A 374 -29.20 -15.29 -8.49
N PRO A 375 -28.71 -16.52 -8.22
CA PRO A 375 -27.58 -16.72 -7.32
C PRO A 375 -26.35 -15.99 -7.85
N SER A 376 -25.63 -15.30 -6.98
CA SER A 376 -24.35 -14.68 -7.30
C SER A 376 -23.35 -14.90 -6.18
N ARG A 377 -22.08 -14.95 -6.57
CA ARG A 377 -20.90 -14.98 -5.71
C ARG A 377 -20.29 -13.58 -5.55
N ALA A 378 -21.00 -12.54 -5.98
CA ALA A 378 -20.58 -11.16 -5.80
C ALA A 378 -20.31 -10.87 -4.32
N LYS A 379 -19.19 -10.21 -4.05
CA LYS A 379 -18.75 -9.83 -2.72
C LYS A 379 -18.82 -8.32 -2.59
N ALA A 380 -19.22 -7.86 -1.42
CA ALA A 380 -19.10 -6.48 -1.01
C ALA A 380 -18.49 -6.44 0.39
N ALA A 381 -17.59 -5.49 0.62
CA ALA A 381 -17.01 -5.24 1.94
C ALA A 381 -16.99 -3.74 2.22
N VAL A 382 -17.26 -3.37 3.46
CA VAL A 382 -17.31 -1.96 3.91
C VAL A 382 -16.51 -1.81 5.20
N ASP A 383 -15.48 -0.98 5.18
CA ASP A 383 -14.73 -0.52 6.35
C ASP A 383 -14.40 0.98 6.21
N SER A 384 -13.21 1.34 5.73
CA SER A 384 -12.83 2.73 5.40
C SER A 384 -13.38 3.20 4.05
N CYS A 385 -13.63 2.25 3.14
CA CYS A 385 -14.25 2.43 1.83
C CYS A 385 -15.24 1.30 1.55
N LEU A 386 -15.97 1.37 0.44
CA LEU A 386 -16.72 0.24 -0.10
C LEU A 386 -15.92 -0.41 -1.22
N GLU A 387 -15.79 -1.73 -1.20
CA GLU A 387 -15.26 -2.52 -2.31
C GLU A 387 -16.28 -3.58 -2.76
N VAL A 388 -16.39 -3.78 -4.06
CA VAL A 388 -17.30 -4.75 -4.67
C VAL A 388 -16.56 -5.55 -5.74
N ALA A 389 -16.69 -6.88 -5.71
CA ALA A 389 -16.25 -7.76 -6.78
C ALA A 389 -17.45 -8.51 -7.38
N VAL A 390 -17.56 -8.49 -8.70
CA VAL A 390 -18.62 -9.17 -9.45
C VAL A 390 -17.99 -10.18 -10.41
N PRO A 391 -18.21 -11.49 -10.19
CA PRO A 391 -17.65 -12.52 -11.06
C PRO A 391 -18.26 -12.49 -12.45
N TRP A 392 -17.42 -12.51 -13.49
CA TRP A 392 -17.88 -12.60 -14.88
C TRP A 392 -18.71 -13.85 -15.13
N ALA A 393 -18.37 -14.95 -14.45
CA ALA A 393 -19.08 -16.22 -14.56
C ALA A 393 -20.53 -16.19 -14.02
N ASP A 394 -20.89 -15.18 -13.22
CA ASP A 394 -22.27 -14.98 -12.78
C ASP A 394 -23.10 -14.24 -13.85
N LEU A 395 -22.43 -13.54 -14.78
CA LEU A 395 -23.07 -12.83 -15.89
C LEU A 395 -23.27 -13.81 -17.04
N HIS A 396 -24.29 -14.65 -16.90
CA HIS A 396 -24.68 -15.59 -17.95
C HIS A 396 -24.86 -14.84 -19.28
N THR A 397 -24.43 -15.43 -20.39
CA THR A 397 -24.58 -14.89 -21.77
C THR A 397 -23.66 -13.73 -22.21
N VAL A 398 -22.69 -13.33 -21.38
CA VAL A 398 -21.69 -12.31 -21.77
C VAL A 398 -20.50 -12.96 -22.49
N GLU A 399 -20.05 -12.35 -23.59
CA GLU A 399 -18.87 -12.79 -24.35
C GLU A 399 -17.68 -11.82 -24.18
N PRO A 400 -16.44 -12.27 -24.41
CA PRO A 400 -15.26 -11.40 -24.45
C PRO A 400 -15.44 -10.20 -25.39
N ASP A 401 -14.75 -9.10 -25.09
CA ASP A 401 -14.77 -7.83 -25.82
C ASP A 401 -16.12 -7.08 -25.81
N TRP A 402 -17.14 -7.59 -25.09
CA TRP A 402 -18.34 -6.82 -24.88
C TRP A 402 -18.04 -5.63 -23.96
N SER A 403 -18.51 -4.45 -24.36
CA SER A 403 -18.52 -3.29 -23.47
C SER A 403 -19.79 -3.32 -22.63
N LEU A 404 -19.65 -2.93 -21.36
CA LEU A 404 -20.77 -2.66 -20.48
C LEU A 404 -20.67 -1.23 -19.92
N GLN A 405 -21.82 -0.63 -19.68
CA GLN A 405 -21.96 0.72 -19.14
C GLN A 405 -22.77 0.65 -17.85
N LEU A 406 -22.16 1.11 -16.76
CA LEU A 406 -22.68 0.94 -15.42
C LEU A 406 -23.01 2.28 -14.77
N VAL A 407 -24.09 2.32 -13.99
CA VAL A 407 -24.46 3.41 -13.10
C VAL A 407 -24.57 2.89 -11.67
N LEU A 408 -24.19 3.72 -10.71
CA LEU A 408 -24.35 3.48 -9.29
C LEU A 408 -25.51 4.33 -8.79
N ILE A 409 -26.52 3.74 -8.15
CA ILE A 409 -27.65 4.47 -7.57
C ILE A 409 -27.69 4.21 -6.08
N LEU A 410 -27.67 5.26 -5.27
CA LEU A 410 -27.89 5.18 -3.83
C LEU A 410 -29.39 5.28 -3.55
N ALA A 411 -29.87 4.40 -2.67
CA ALA A 411 -31.26 4.31 -2.29
C ALA A 411 -31.43 4.08 -0.79
N GLU A 412 -32.62 4.40 -0.31
CA GLU A 412 -33.03 4.17 1.07
C GLU A 412 -34.46 3.64 1.05
N ASP A 413 -34.67 2.47 1.65
CA ASP A 413 -35.96 1.77 1.68
C ASP A 413 -36.57 1.57 0.27
N GLY A 414 -35.73 1.28 -0.72
CA GLY A 414 -36.15 1.13 -2.12
C GLY A 414 -36.55 2.43 -2.84
N CYS A 415 -36.31 3.60 -2.25
CA CYS A 415 -36.51 4.90 -2.87
C CYS A 415 -35.18 5.50 -3.32
N TYR A 416 -35.14 6.01 -4.56
CA TYR A 416 -33.99 6.70 -5.13
C TYR A 416 -33.58 7.93 -4.27
N ARG A 417 -32.26 8.12 -4.10
CA ARG A 417 -31.70 9.32 -3.44
C ARG A 417 -30.80 10.12 -4.39
N ASN A 418 -29.83 9.47 -5.00
CA ASN A 418 -28.96 10.05 -6.02
C ASN A 418 -28.29 8.93 -6.84
N TYR A 419 -27.65 9.29 -7.95
CA TYR A 419 -26.78 8.40 -8.71
C TYR A 419 -25.36 8.96 -8.80
N LEU A 420 -24.41 8.08 -9.09
CA LEU A 420 -22.99 8.35 -9.23
C LEU A 420 -22.42 7.53 -10.41
N PRO A 421 -21.40 8.04 -11.12
CA PRO A 421 -20.98 9.44 -11.17
C PRO A 421 -22.04 10.35 -11.83
N GLU A 422 -21.99 11.67 -11.59
CA GLU A 422 -22.91 12.65 -12.20
C GLU A 422 -22.65 12.74 -13.72
N ASP A 423 -23.73 12.76 -14.53
CA ASP A 423 -23.70 12.94 -16.01
C ASP A 423 -22.87 11.94 -16.84
N THR A 424 -22.36 10.84 -16.26
CA THR A 424 -21.61 9.82 -17.00
C THR A 424 -21.90 8.41 -16.52
N LEU A 425 -21.60 7.43 -17.37
CA LEU A 425 -21.61 6.01 -17.05
C LEU A 425 -20.18 5.53 -16.86
N VAL A 426 -20.02 4.46 -16.08
CA VAL A 426 -18.74 3.80 -15.83
C VAL A 426 -18.51 2.75 -16.92
N PRO A 427 -17.53 2.93 -17.81
CA PRO A 427 -17.27 1.98 -18.89
C PRO A 427 -16.40 0.82 -18.38
N LEU A 428 -16.82 -0.41 -18.65
CA LEU A 428 -16.00 -1.60 -18.44
C LEU A 428 -16.00 -2.44 -19.73
N GLN A 429 -14.92 -3.20 -19.94
CA GLN A 429 -14.80 -4.15 -21.04
C GLN A 429 -14.58 -5.54 -20.46
N VAL A 430 -15.31 -6.51 -21.01
CA VAL A 430 -15.17 -7.92 -20.65
C VAL A 430 -13.85 -8.43 -21.24
N PRO A 431 -12.95 -8.98 -20.39
CA PRO A 431 -11.60 -9.37 -20.81
C PRO A 431 -11.52 -10.63 -21.66
#